data_AF-A0A7C6M4E6-F1
#
_entry.id   AF-A0A7C6M4E6-F1
#
_cell.length_a   1.000
_cell.length_b   1.000
_cell.length_c   1.000
_cell.angle_alpha   90.00
_cell.angle_beta   90.00
_cell.angle_gamma   90.00
#
_symmetry.space_group_name_H-M   'P 1'
#
loop_
_entity.id
_entity.type
_entity.pdbx_description
1 polymer ?
#
loop_
_entity_poly.entity_id
_entity_poly.type
_entity_poly.pdbx_seq_one_letter_code
_entity_poly.pdbx_strand_id
1 'polypeptide(L)'
;MSKNKVLISMLFSFVGFLISLIVYPFIESQFIILWSQDNMINLEKFPFLFIVPFFSFILTLLIILISKIDKLDKNRKNDINVYYSLAIIFSLITNIIQIIIISYQFGFIFKFNWLFYISIGVLISFIGNYIPKLRPTKFSFLMYRLYLINPKEAIKSQRIRGYSLFFSGIFIMLCSILDNLFGSLFAIIWAIAILLVALLYNYINAYLKIVKGGAHK
;
A
#
# COMPACT_ATOMS: atom_id res chain seq x y z
N MET A 1 10.83 10.50 -20.06
CA MET A 1 11.14 9.81 -18.79
C MET A 1 12.08 10.74 -18.06
N SER A 2 11.61 11.44 -17.03
CA SER A 2 12.50 12.32 -16.27
C SER A 2 13.39 11.43 -15.42
N LYS A 3 14.63 11.14 -15.89
CA LYS A 3 15.64 10.39 -15.14
C LYS A 3 15.70 10.83 -13.66
N ASN A 4 15.51 12.13 -13.44
CA ASN A 4 15.43 12.78 -12.14
C ASN A 4 14.40 12.13 -11.18
N LYS A 5 13.19 11.79 -11.63
CA LYS A 5 12.15 11.22 -10.74
C LYS A 5 12.43 9.79 -10.31
N VAL A 6 13.03 8.99 -11.21
CA VAL A 6 13.50 7.64 -10.89
C VAL A 6 14.61 7.72 -9.85
N LEU A 7 15.59 8.60 -10.07
CA LEU A 7 16.70 8.82 -9.16
C LEU A 7 16.20 9.27 -7.79
N ILE A 8 15.29 10.25 -7.74
CA ILE A 8 14.67 10.72 -6.49
C ILE A 8 14.00 9.56 -5.74
N SER A 9 13.17 8.77 -6.43
CA SER A 9 12.47 7.63 -5.79
C SER A 9 13.46 6.60 -5.21
N MET A 10 14.54 6.32 -5.94
CA MET A 10 15.61 5.41 -5.47
C MET A 10 16.40 6.00 -4.30
N LEU A 11 16.68 7.31 -4.32
CA LEU A 11 17.37 7.98 -3.21
C LEU A 11 16.54 7.88 -1.92
N PHE A 12 15.23 8.12 -1.99
CA PHE A 12 14.35 8.01 -0.83
C PHE A 12 14.31 6.60 -0.25
N SER A 13 14.32 5.54 -1.06
CA SER A 13 14.37 4.17 -0.54
C SER A 13 15.73 3.80 0.05
N PHE A 14 16.82 4.47 -0.38
CA PHE A 14 18.17 4.25 0.14
C PHE A 14 18.42 4.92 1.49
N VAL A 15 17.62 5.92 1.89
CA VAL A 15 17.75 6.60 3.18
C VAL A 15 17.71 5.61 4.35
N GLY A 16 16.81 4.62 4.31
CA GLY A 16 16.73 3.59 5.35
C GLY A 16 18.01 2.78 5.52
N PHE A 17 18.72 2.49 4.41
CA PHE A 17 20.02 1.81 4.48
C PHE A 17 21.09 2.68 5.13
N LEU A 18 21.13 3.98 4.81
CA LEU A 18 22.08 4.92 5.41
C LEU A 18 21.86 5.02 6.92
N ILE A 19 20.60 5.14 7.36
CA ILE A 19 20.24 5.17 8.78
C ILE A 19 20.70 3.86 9.45
N SER A 20 20.38 2.70 8.87
CA SER A 20 20.82 1.41 9.41
C SER A 20 22.34 1.28 9.50
N LEU A 21 23.09 1.74 8.50
CA LEU A 21 24.55 1.71 8.50
C LEU A 21 25.17 2.60 9.57
N ILE A 22 24.66 3.83 9.72
CA ILE A 22 25.13 4.79 10.74
C ILE A 22 24.87 4.24 12.14
N VAL A 23 23.72 3.60 12.34
CA VAL A 23 23.29 3.11 13.65
C VAL A 23 23.88 1.73 13.97
N TYR A 24 24.31 0.97 12.95
CA TYR A 24 24.87 -0.36 13.11
C TYR A 24 25.96 -0.47 14.20
N PRO A 25 26.96 0.40 14.34
CA PRO A 25 27.94 0.27 15.43
C PRO A 25 27.37 0.51 16.84
N PHE A 26 26.22 1.16 16.98
CA PHE A 26 25.67 1.60 18.27
C PHE A 26 24.61 0.68 18.87
N ILE A 27 23.98 -0.19 18.07
CA ILE A 27 23.01 -1.16 18.57
C ILE A 27 23.74 -2.33 19.28
N GLU A 28 23.10 -2.99 20.23
CA GLU A 28 23.63 -4.19 20.88
C GLU A 28 23.77 -5.38 19.89
N SER A 29 24.44 -6.47 20.28
CA SER A 29 24.61 -7.64 19.39
C SER A 29 23.28 -8.36 19.11
N GLN A 30 22.28 -8.15 19.95
CA GLN A 30 20.96 -8.77 19.88
C GLN A 30 19.92 -7.74 19.46
N PHE A 31 18.99 -8.15 18.60
CA PHE A 31 17.91 -7.31 18.09
C PHE A 31 16.59 -7.67 18.75
N ILE A 32 15.92 -6.67 19.31
CA ILE A 32 14.63 -6.83 20.00
C ILE A 32 13.50 -6.66 19.00
N ILE A 33 12.63 -7.65 18.83
CA ILE A 33 11.43 -7.51 17.97
C ILE A 33 10.29 -6.85 18.76
N LEU A 34 9.70 -5.80 18.17
CA LEU A 34 8.60 -4.96 18.70
C LEU A 34 7.32 -5.68 19.17
N TRP A 35 7.17 -6.99 18.95
CA TRP A 35 5.90 -7.72 19.08
C TRP A 35 5.93 -8.84 20.12
N SER A 36 7.04 -9.04 20.83
CA SER A 36 7.04 -10.05 21.86
C SER A 36 6.48 -9.48 23.15
N GLN A 37 5.25 -9.88 23.46
CA GLN A 37 4.56 -9.42 24.66
C GLN A 37 5.12 -10.06 25.94
N ASP A 38 5.94 -11.13 25.86
CA ASP A 38 6.52 -11.78 27.04
C ASP A 38 7.91 -12.46 26.83
N ASN A 39 8.42 -12.59 25.60
CA ASN A 39 9.68 -13.32 25.31
C ASN A 39 10.57 -12.53 24.35
N MET A 40 11.53 -11.75 24.85
CA MET A 40 12.52 -11.06 24.01
C MET A 40 13.21 -12.07 23.07
N ILE A 41 12.75 -12.16 21.82
CA ILE A 41 13.39 -13.03 20.83
C ILE A 41 14.62 -12.27 20.36
N ASN A 42 15.76 -12.66 20.91
CA ASN A 42 17.04 -12.06 20.57
C ASN A 42 17.52 -12.66 19.26
N LEU A 43 17.37 -11.90 18.18
CA LEU A 43 17.85 -12.29 16.86
C LEU A 43 19.17 -11.61 16.55
N GLU A 44 19.91 -12.20 15.61
CA GLU A 44 21.12 -11.58 15.09
C GLU A 44 20.79 -10.20 14.51
N LYS A 45 21.47 -9.19 15.02
CA LYS A 45 21.32 -7.79 14.63
C LYS A 45 21.40 -7.54 13.12
N PHE A 46 22.30 -8.25 12.44
CA PHE A 46 22.64 -7.93 11.05
C PHE A 46 21.47 -8.12 10.07
N PRO A 47 20.84 -9.30 9.94
CA PRO A 47 19.73 -9.45 9.00
C PRO A 47 18.56 -8.52 9.35
N PHE A 48 18.21 -8.42 10.63
CA PHE A 48 16.97 -7.73 11.04
C PHE A 48 17.00 -6.21 10.87
N LEU A 49 18.16 -5.57 11.06
CA LEU A 49 18.30 -4.12 10.88
C LEU A 49 18.09 -3.68 9.41
N PHE A 50 18.30 -4.57 8.45
CA PHE A 50 18.22 -4.25 7.02
C PHE A 50 16.94 -4.76 6.33
N ILE A 51 16.10 -5.56 6.99
CA ILE A 51 14.86 -6.11 6.39
C ILE A 51 13.96 -5.01 5.82
N VAL A 52 13.64 -3.98 6.60
CA VAL A 52 12.74 -2.91 6.17
C VAL A 52 13.35 -2.06 5.05
N PRO A 53 14.64 -1.64 5.12
CA PRO A 53 15.32 -1.02 3.98
C PRO A 53 15.29 -1.88 2.70
N PHE A 54 15.59 -3.17 2.79
CA PHE A 54 15.52 -4.08 1.63
C PHE A 54 14.12 -4.17 1.05
N PHE A 55 13.11 -4.33 1.92
CA PHE A 55 11.71 -4.35 1.49
C PHE A 55 11.30 -3.05 0.78
N SER A 56 11.70 -1.90 1.33
CA SER A 56 11.49 -0.58 0.73
C SER A 56 12.09 -0.49 -0.68
N PHE A 57 13.34 -0.92 -0.82
CA PHE A 57 14.06 -0.88 -2.08
C PHE A 57 13.46 -1.81 -3.14
N ILE A 58 13.17 -3.06 -2.77
CA ILE A 58 12.57 -4.05 -3.69
C ILE A 58 11.22 -3.56 -4.20
N LEU A 59 10.35 -3.06 -3.32
CA LEU A 59 9.05 -2.55 -3.74
C LEU A 59 9.15 -1.29 -4.60
N THR A 60 10.06 -0.37 -4.26
CA THR A 60 10.35 0.80 -5.09
C THR A 60 10.79 0.39 -6.49
N LEU A 61 11.67 -0.61 -6.58
CA LEU A 61 12.13 -1.16 -7.85
C LEU A 61 10.97 -1.78 -8.64
N LEU A 62 10.11 -2.58 -7.99
CA LEU A 62 8.91 -3.17 -8.60
C LEU A 62 7.96 -2.10 -9.15
N ILE A 63 7.68 -1.05 -8.39
CA ILE A 63 6.82 0.07 -8.84
C ILE A 63 7.42 0.74 -10.07
N ILE A 64 8.74 0.98 -10.09
CA ILE A 64 9.45 1.55 -11.24
C ILE A 64 9.38 0.61 -12.45
N LEU A 65 9.52 -0.70 -12.26
CA LEU A 65 9.39 -1.69 -13.34
C LEU A 65 7.98 -1.70 -13.93
N ILE A 66 6.95 -1.71 -13.08
CA ILE A 66 5.55 -1.61 -13.52
C ILE A 66 5.33 -0.33 -14.34
N SER A 67 5.88 0.81 -13.89
CA SER A 67 5.78 2.08 -14.62
C SER A 67 6.39 2.01 -16.02
N LYS A 68 7.49 1.25 -16.20
CA LYS A 68 8.13 1.03 -17.50
C LYS A 68 7.26 0.14 -18.39
N ILE A 69 6.71 -0.94 -17.84
CA ILE A 69 5.81 -1.85 -18.57
C ILE A 69 4.57 -1.09 -19.05
N ASP A 70 3.96 -0.26 -18.19
CA ASP A 70 2.78 0.52 -18.57
C ASP A 70 3.10 1.60 -19.62
N LYS A 71 4.30 2.18 -19.61
CA LYS A 71 4.75 3.15 -20.64
C LYS A 71 4.89 2.54 -22.04
N LEU A 72 5.23 1.25 -22.13
CA LEU A 72 5.44 0.57 -23.42
C LEU A 72 4.12 0.37 -24.19
N ASP A 73 2.98 0.46 -23.52
CA ASP A 73 1.69 0.35 -24.19
C ASP A 73 1.29 1.70 -24.84
N LYS A 74 1.58 1.84 -26.14
CA LYS A 74 1.34 3.06 -26.95
C LYS A 74 -0.11 3.56 -26.92
N ASN A 75 -1.07 2.68 -26.62
CA ASN A 75 -2.50 3.03 -26.53
C ASN A 75 -2.89 3.62 -25.16
N ARG A 76 -1.97 3.65 -24.19
CA ARG A 76 -2.21 4.06 -22.80
C ARG A 76 -1.36 5.27 -22.41
N LYS A 77 -2.02 6.38 -22.09
CA LYS A 77 -1.40 7.57 -21.48
C LYS A 77 -1.78 7.65 -20.00
N ASN A 78 -1.42 6.65 -19.20
CA ASN A 78 -1.50 6.80 -17.74
C ASN A 78 -0.39 7.75 -17.30
N ASP A 79 -0.67 8.59 -16.30
CA ASP A 79 0.34 9.48 -15.76
C ASP A 79 1.38 8.68 -14.98
N ILE A 80 2.58 8.56 -15.57
CA ILE A 80 3.71 7.82 -15.00
C ILE A 80 4.16 8.45 -13.67
N ASN A 81 3.87 9.75 -13.48
CA ASN A 81 4.22 10.46 -12.24
C ASN A 81 3.55 9.84 -11.00
N VAL A 82 2.39 9.21 -11.18
CA VAL A 82 1.68 8.52 -10.09
C VAL A 82 2.52 7.40 -9.49
N TYR A 83 3.22 6.62 -10.32
CA TYR A 83 4.07 5.53 -9.85
C TYR A 83 5.28 6.07 -9.07
N TYR A 84 5.86 7.19 -9.51
CA TYR A 84 6.96 7.82 -8.76
C TYR A 84 6.50 8.42 -7.44
N SER A 85 5.34 9.08 -7.41
CA SER A 85 4.75 9.58 -6.17
C SER A 85 4.40 8.44 -5.21
N LEU A 86 3.84 7.33 -5.71
CA LEU A 86 3.59 6.10 -4.93
C LEU A 86 4.89 5.57 -4.31
N ALA A 87 5.94 5.44 -5.13
CA ALA A 87 7.24 4.96 -4.67
C ALA A 87 7.80 5.86 -3.56
N ILE A 88 7.78 7.19 -3.73
CA ILE A 88 8.29 8.14 -2.74
C ILE A 88 7.50 8.05 -1.42
N ILE A 89 6.16 8.06 -1.48
CA ILE A 89 5.30 7.97 -0.28
C ILE A 89 5.56 6.65 0.45
N PHE A 90 5.67 5.56 -0.30
CA PHE A 90 5.97 4.25 0.26
C PHE A 90 7.35 4.23 0.95
N SER A 91 8.39 4.75 0.28
CA SER A 91 9.74 4.85 0.86
C SER A 91 9.74 5.69 2.14
N LEU A 92 9.05 6.84 2.15
CA LEU A 92 8.93 7.68 3.34
C LEU A 92 8.33 6.92 4.52
N ILE A 93 7.25 6.18 4.30
CA ILE A 93 6.58 5.40 5.35
C ILE A 93 7.50 4.28 5.86
N THR A 94 8.17 3.56 4.97
CA THR A 94 9.12 2.52 5.40
C THR A 94 10.31 3.10 6.17
N ASN A 95 10.77 4.30 5.84
CA ASN A 95 11.83 4.98 6.58
C ASN A 95 11.36 5.40 7.98
N ILE A 96 10.12 5.89 8.11
CA ILE A 96 9.50 6.20 9.40
C ILE A 96 9.44 4.92 10.26
N ILE A 97 8.98 3.80 9.68
CA ILE A 97 8.95 2.50 10.36
C ILE A 97 10.35 2.08 10.81
N GLN A 98 11.36 2.26 9.95
CA GLN A 98 12.75 1.93 10.28
C GLN A 98 13.28 2.75 11.46
N ILE A 99 13.01 4.05 11.49
CA ILE A 99 13.42 4.94 12.60
C ILE A 99 12.79 4.47 13.91
N ILE A 100 11.52 4.07 13.89
CA ILE A 100 10.83 3.57 15.09
C ILE A 100 11.48 2.28 15.58
N ILE A 101 11.67 1.31 14.68
CA ILE A 101 12.30 0.03 14.99
C ILE A 101 13.68 0.24 15.63
N ILE A 102 14.47 1.16 15.08
CA ILE A 102 15.78 1.54 15.63
C ILE A 102 15.63 2.18 17.01
N SER A 103 14.67 3.09 17.18
CA SER A 103 14.48 3.78 18.45
C SER A 103 14.11 2.82 19.58
N TYR A 104 13.34 1.77 19.28
CA TYR A 104 13.06 0.70 20.23
C TYR A 104 14.31 -0.06 20.69
N GLN A 105 15.32 -0.22 19.82
CA GLN A 105 16.60 -0.84 20.23
C GLN A 105 17.35 -0.01 21.27
N PHE A 106 17.11 1.30 21.30
CA PHE A 106 17.69 2.20 22.31
C PHE A 106 16.80 2.34 23.56
N GLY A 107 15.75 1.53 23.69
CA GLY A 107 14.85 1.53 24.85
C GLY A 107 13.77 2.61 24.82
N PHE A 108 13.59 3.34 23.71
CA PHE A 108 12.49 4.28 23.59
C PHE A 108 11.16 3.55 23.37
N ILE A 109 10.19 3.77 24.26
CA ILE A 109 8.85 3.18 24.19
C ILE A 109 7.93 4.18 23.49
N PHE A 110 7.52 3.88 22.26
CA PHE A 110 6.56 4.69 21.52
C PHE A 110 5.19 4.02 21.46
N LYS A 111 4.11 4.80 21.51
CA LYS A 111 2.80 4.28 21.08
C LYS A 111 2.81 4.19 19.55
N PHE A 112 3.12 3.02 19.01
CA PHE A 112 3.30 2.79 17.58
C PHE A 112 1.98 2.81 16.78
N ASN A 113 0.88 2.45 17.44
CA ASN A 113 -0.40 2.16 16.80
C ASN A 113 -0.92 3.33 15.96
N TRP A 114 -1.00 4.54 16.53
CA TRP A 114 -1.52 5.69 15.81
C TRP A 114 -0.71 6.03 14.55
N LEU A 115 0.62 6.00 14.64
CA LEU A 115 1.51 6.34 13.53
C LEU A 115 1.46 5.30 12.41
N PHE A 116 1.31 4.03 12.77
CA PHE A 116 1.09 2.94 11.83
C PHE A 116 -0.25 3.11 11.07
N TYR A 117 -1.33 3.43 11.78
CA TYR A 117 -2.64 3.67 11.16
C TYR A 117 -2.64 4.89 10.24
N ILE A 118 -2.00 5.99 10.65
CA ILE A 118 -1.86 7.16 9.79
C ILE A 118 -1.09 6.80 8.52
N SER A 119 0.04 6.10 8.67
CA SER A 119 0.89 5.70 7.53
C SER A 119 0.13 4.82 6.53
N ILE A 120 -0.55 3.79 7.01
CA ILE A 120 -1.37 2.91 6.17
C ILE A 120 -2.53 3.69 5.53
N GLY A 121 -3.21 4.53 6.32
CA GLY A 121 -4.29 5.38 5.83
C GLY A 121 -3.84 6.28 4.68
N VAL A 122 -2.64 6.88 4.78
CA VAL A 122 -2.07 7.74 3.74
C VAL A 122 -1.83 6.95 2.46
N LEU A 123 -1.23 5.76 2.55
CA LEU A 123 -1.00 4.90 1.40
C LEU A 123 -2.29 4.49 0.71
N ILE A 124 -3.25 3.98 1.49
CA ILE A 124 -4.54 3.50 1.00
C ILE A 124 -5.31 4.65 0.35
N SER A 125 -5.37 5.81 1.01
CA SER A 125 -6.05 6.98 0.49
C SER A 125 -5.40 7.47 -0.81
N PHE A 126 -4.06 7.55 -0.85
CA PHE A 126 -3.33 7.94 -2.04
C PHE A 126 -3.64 6.99 -3.21
N ILE A 127 -3.51 5.67 -3.02
CA ILE A 127 -3.84 4.67 -4.05
C ILE A 127 -5.29 4.83 -4.50
N GLY A 128 -6.23 4.98 -3.56
CA GLY A 128 -7.66 5.14 -3.83
C GLY A 128 -7.99 6.39 -4.66
N ASN A 129 -7.29 7.51 -4.44
CA ASN A 129 -7.47 8.73 -5.24
C ASN A 129 -7.02 8.55 -6.70
N TYR A 130 -6.04 7.67 -6.94
CA TYR A 130 -5.47 7.47 -8.28
C TYR A 130 -6.14 6.37 -9.09
N ILE A 131 -6.63 5.29 -8.46
CA ILE A 131 -7.32 4.19 -9.15
C ILE A 131 -8.44 4.67 -10.11
N PRO A 132 -9.32 5.64 -9.75
CA PRO A 132 -10.39 6.14 -10.63
C PRO A 132 -9.88 6.88 -11.87
N LYS A 133 -8.65 7.43 -11.78
CA LYS A 133 -8.00 8.24 -12.82
C LYS A 133 -7.19 7.37 -13.79
N LEU A 134 -6.79 6.16 -13.38
CA LEU A 134 -6.06 5.23 -14.23
C LEU A 134 -6.99 4.62 -15.27
N ARG A 135 -6.50 4.47 -16.51
CA ARG A 135 -7.22 3.67 -17.51
C ARG A 135 -7.13 2.18 -17.12
N PRO A 136 -8.23 1.41 -17.24
CA PRO A 136 -8.19 -0.03 -16.97
C PRO A 136 -7.08 -0.70 -17.79
N THR A 137 -6.19 -1.45 -17.13
CA THR A 137 -5.09 -2.19 -17.80
C THR A 137 -5.63 -3.36 -18.61
N LYS A 138 -4.89 -3.86 -19.62
CA LYS A 138 -5.26 -5.09 -20.35
C LYS A 138 -5.47 -6.29 -19.42
N PHE A 139 -4.76 -6.36 -18.28
CA PHE A 139 -4.94 -7.40 -17.27
C PHE A 139 -6.25 -7.23 -16.49
N SER A 140 -6.59 -5.99 -16.10
CA SER A 140 -7.94 -5.72 -15.58
C SER A 140 -9.01 -6.07 -16.61
N PHE A 141 -8.75 -5.80 -17.90
CA PHE A 141 -9.62 -6.12 -19.02
C PHE A 141 -9.73 -7.62 -19.30
N LEU A 142 -8.69 -8.40 -19.00
CA LEU A 142 -8.70 -9.86 -19.11
C LEU A 142 -9.62 -10.45 -18.03
N MET A 143 -9.48 -9.99 -16.78
CA MET A 143 -10.42 -10.33 -15.71
C MET A 143 -11.85 -9.90 -16.08
N TYR A 144 -12.06 -8.71 -16.64
CA TYR A 144 -13.39 -8.27 -17.10
C TYR A 144 -13.93 -9.09 -18.29
N ARG A 145 -13.06 -9.58 -19.18
CA ARG A 145 -13.43 -10.48 -20.28
C ARG A 145 -13.99 -11.80 -19.76
N LEU A 146 -13.44 -12.32 -18.67
CA LEU A 146 -13.93 -13.52 -18.00
C LEU A 146 -15.31 -13.32 -17.34
N TYR A 147 -15.69 -12.07 -17.01
CA TYR A 147 -16.99 -11.74 -16.40
C TYR A 147 -18.04 -11.17 -17.38
N LEU A 148 -17.77 -11.10 -18.69
CA LEU A 148 -18.71 -10.57 -19.72
C LEU A 148 -19.23 -9.14 -19.41
N ILE A 149 -18.46 -8.32 -18.68
CA ILE A 149 -18.88 -6.97 -18.29
C ILE A 149 -18.56 -5.98 -19.41
N ASN A 150 -19.53 -5.10 -19.72
CA ASN A 150 -19.34 -4.02 -20.69
C ASN A 150 -18.19 -3.10 -20.25
N PRO A 151 -17.36 -2.58 -21.17
CA PRO A 151 -16.21 -1.74 -20.83
C PRO A 151 -16.60 -0.46 -20.05
N LYS A 152 -17.80 0.08 -20.30
CA LYS A 152 -18.34 1.23 -19.55
C LYS A 152 -18.58 0.90 -18.06
N GLU A 153 -19.05 -0.30 -17.77
CA GLU A 153 -19.31 -0.76 -16.39
C GLU A 153 -18.03 -1.13 -15.66
N ALA A 154 -17.04 -1.67 -16.37
CA ALA A 154 -15.70 -1.90 -15.83
C ALA A 154 -15.06 -0.61 -15.32
N ILE A 155 -15.17 0.49 -16.08
CA ILE A 155 -14.69 1.82 -15.67
C ILE A 155 -15.48 2.32 -14.46
N LYS A 156 -16.80 2.13 -14.41
CA LYS A 156 -17.64 2.51 -13.26
C LYS A 156 -17.24 1.75 -11.99
N SER A 157 -17.04 0.43 -12.08
CA SER A 157 -16.57 -0.41 -10.97
C SER A 157 -15.21 0.04 -10.45
N GLN A 158 -14.27 0.31 -11.37
CA GLN A 158 -12.95 0.82 -11.00
C GLN A 158 -13.02 2.15 -10.24
N ARG A 159 -13.88 3.08 -10.66
CA ARG A 159 -14.07 4.36 -9.95
C ARG A 159 -14.64 4.14 -8.55
N ILE A 160 -15.67 3.30 -8.42
CA ILE A 160 -16.28 2.98 -7.11
C ILE A 160 -15.24 2.35 -6.17
N ARG A 161 -14.46 1.39 -6.66
CA ARG A 161 -13.37 0.77 -5.90
C ARG A 161 -12.34 1.79 -5.45
N GLY A 162 -11.93 2.69 -6.33
CA GLY A 162 -10.98 3.74 -6.00
C GLY A 162 -11.51 4.72 -4.95
N TYR A 163 -12.73 5.24 -5.12
CA TYR A 163 -13.34 6.13 -4.12
C TYR A 163 -13.56 5.44 -2.78
N SER A 164 -14.02 4.18 -2.78
CA SER A 164 -14.15 3.39 -1.56
C SER A 164 -12.81 3.24 -0.83
N LEU A 165 -11.73 3.04 -1.58
CA LEU A 165 -10.38 2.94 -1.03
C LEU A 165 -9.86 4.31 -0.55
N PHE A 166 -10.22 5.41 -1.22
CA PHE A 166 -9.84 6.76 -0.79
C PHE A 166 -10.42 7.10 0.58
N PHE A 167 -11.74 6.94 0.72
CA PHE A 167 -12.45 7.23 1.96
C PHE A 167 -12.07 6.25 3.08
N SER A 168 -11.71 5.01 2.74
CA SER A 168 -11.24 4.09 3.76
C SER A 168 -9.89 4.46 4.33
N GLY A 169 -8.96 4.95 3.52
CA GLY A 169 -7.69 5.44 4.02
C GLY A 169 -7.90 6.56 5.03
N ILE A 170 -8.83 7.48 4.74
CA ILE A 170 -9.23 8.56 5.67
C ILE A 170 -9.85 7.98 6.95
N PHE A 171 -10.75 7.00 6.83
CA PHE A 171 -11.38 6.37 7.99
C PHE A 171 -10.35 5.66 8.89
N ILE A 172 -9.38 4.96 8.32
CA ILE A 172 -8.29 4.32 9.06
C ILE A 172 -7.44 5.37 9.80
N MET A 173 -7.18 6.53 9.18
CA MET A 173 -6.52 7.63 9.90
C MET A 173 -7.38 8.14 11.07
N LEU A 174 -8.70 8.25 10.91
CA LEU A 174 -9.56 8.68 12.01
C LEU A 174 -9.58 7.66 13.16
N CYS A 175 -9.51 6.36 12.84
CA CYS A 175 -9.34 5.30 13.84
C CYS A 175 -8.03 5.44 14.62
N SER A 176 -7.00 6.11 14.08
CA SER A 176 -5.74 6.34 14.80
C SER A 176 -5.89 7.24 16.02
N ILE A 177 -6.94 8.06 16.07
CA ILE A 177 -7.26 8.93 17.23
C ILE A 177 -7.70 8.07 18.43
N LEU A 178 -8.35 6.94 18.14
CA LEU A 178 -8.77 5.96 19.13
C LEU A 178 -7.62 4.98 19.35
N ASP A 179 -6.58 5.40 20.07
CA ASP A 179 -5.34 4.64 20.36
C ASP A 179 -5.57 3.47 21.34
N ASN A 180 -6.65 2.72 21.15
CA ASN A 180 -7.13 1.60 21.95
C ASN A 180 -7.46 0.39 21.05
N LEU A 181 -7.66 -0.78 21.66
CA LEU A 181 -8.11 -2.01 20.98
C LEU A 181 -9.35 -1.82 20.09
N PHE A 182 -10.23 -0.88 20.43
CA PHE A 182 -11.39 -0.56 19.61
C PHE A 182 -11.01 0.07 18.27
N GLY A 183 -10.05 1.00 18.24
CA GLY A 183 -9.60 1.64 17.00
C GLY A 183 -8.97 0.64 16.04
N SER A 184 -8.18 -0.31 16.56
CA SER A 184 -7.58 -1.38 15.77
C SER A 184 -8.63 -2.33 15.17
N LEU A 185 -9.60 -2.77 15.97
CA LEU A 185 -10.71 -3.60 15.51
C LEU A 185 -11.56 -2.89 14.46
N PHE A 186 -11.92 -1.62 14.67
CA PHE A 186 -12.66 -0.84 13.68
C PHE A 186 -11.91 -0.72 12.36
N ALA A 187 -10.61 -0.46 12.39
CA ALA A 187 -9.78 -0.39 11.18
C ALA A 187 -9.77 -1.72 10.40
N ILE A 188 -9.65 -2.85 11.11
CA ILE A 188 -9.66 -4.19 10.49
C ILE A 188 -11.03 -4.53 9.91
N ILE A 189 -12.11 -4.33 10.67
CA ILE A 189 -13.49 -4.57 10.20
C ILE A 189 -13.78 -3.72 8.96
N TRP A 190 -13.36 -2.46 8.98
CA TRP A 190 -13.52 -1.56 7.85
C TRP A 190 -12.73 -2.04 6.62
N ALA A 191 -11.47 -2.45 6.81
CA ALA A 191 -10.63 -3.02 5.74
C ALA A 191 -11.30 -4.23 5.07
N ILE A 192 -11.86 -5.14 5.87
CA ILE A 192 -12.61 -6.31 5.39
C ILE A 192 -13.88 -5.87 4.63
N ALA A 193 -14.63 -4.91 5.16
CA ALA A 193 -15.84 -4.40 4.52
C ALA A 193 -15.57 -3.84 3.10
N ILE A 194 -14.45 -3.15 2.90
CA ILE A 194 -14.08 -2.61 1.57
C ILE A 194 -13.74 -3.72 0.59
N LEU A 195 -12.99 -4.73 1.04
CA LEU A 195 -12.67 -5.90 0.21
C LEU A 195 -13.96 -6.61 -0.22
N LEU A 196 -14.91 -6.76 0.71
CA LEU A 196 -16.22 -7.31 0.42
C LEU A 196 -17.01 -6.45 -0.57
N VAL A 197 -17.09 -5.12 -0.38
CA VAL A 197 -17.77 -4.21 -1.33
C VAL A 197 -17.14 -4.31 -2.72
N ALA A 198 -15.81 -4.36 -2.81
CA ALA A 198 -15.10 -4.49 -4.08
C ALA A 198 -15.42 -5.82 -4.80
N LEU A 199 -15.55 -6.92 -4.06
CA LEU A 199 -15.91 -8.24 -4.60
C LEU A 199 -17.40 -8.32 -4.98
N LEU A 200 -18.28 -7.94 -4.07
CA LEU A 200 -19.73 -8.05 -4.20
C LEU A 200 -20.30 -7.16 -5.31
N TYR A 201 -19.76 -5.95 -5.51
CA TYR A 201 -20.22 -5.06 -6.57
C TYR A 201 -20.09 -5.68 -7.97
N ASN A 202 -19.03 -6.46 -8.21
CA ASN A 202 -18.85 -7.16 -9.48
C ASN A 202 -19.83 -8.33 -9.61
N TYR A 203 -20.04 -9.08 -8.52
CA TYR A 203 -20.90 -10.27 -8.54
C TYR A 203 -22.38 -9.91 -8.71
N ILE A 204 -22.88 -8.91 -7.97
CA ILE A 204 -24.27 -8.46 -8.03
C ILE A 204 -24.63 -7.92 -9.43
N ASN A 205 -23.75 -7.11 -10.02
CA ASN A 205 -24.00 -6.59 -11.37
C ASN A 205 -24.00 -7.68 -12.45
N ALA A 206 -23.16 -8.71 -12.30
CA ALA A 206 -23.16 -9.87 -13.19
C ALA A 206 -24.45 -10.70 -13.03
N TYR A 207 -24.87 -10.96 -11.78
CA TYR A 207 -26.08 -11.72 -11.47
C TYR A 207 -27.36 -11.02 -11.98
N LEU A 208 -27.52 -9.72 -11.71
CA LEU A 208 -28.69 -8.95 -12.16
C LEU A 208 -28.85 -8.94 -13.69
N LYS A 209 -27.74 -9.05 -14.43
CA LYS A 209 -27.78 -9.16 -15.90
C LYS A 209 -28.22 -10.52 -16.40
N ILE A 210 -27.82 -11.60 -15.74
CA ILE A 210 -28.29 -12.95 -16.09
C ILE A 210 -29.80 -13.04 -15.84
N VAL A 211 -30.26 -12.53 -14.70
CA VAL A 211 -31.69 -12.53 -14.35
C VAL A 211 -32.52 -11.64 -15.27
N LYS A 212 -32.07 -10.41 -15.58
CA LYS A 212 -32.80 -9.49 -16.48
C LYS A 212 -32.65 -9.85 -17.97
N GLY A 213 -31.52 -10.44 -18.37
CA GLY A 213 -31.28 -10.90 -19.74
C GLY A 213 -31.98 -12.20 -20.08
N GLY A 214 -32.34 -13.02 -19.09
CA GLY A 214 -33.21 -14.18 -19.24
C GLY A 214 -34.70 -13.86 -19.35
N ALA A 215 -35.13 -12.63 -19.07
CA ALA A 215 -36.53 -12.19 -19.14
C ALA A 215 -36.98 -11.69 -20.54
N HIS A 216 -36.09 -11.75 -21.55
CA HIS A 216 -36.37 -11.36 -22.94
C HIS A 216 -36.15 -12.51 -23.94
N LYS A 217 -36.40 -13.76 -23.53
CA LYS A 217 -36.54 -14.89 -24.44
C LYS A 217 -37.89 -15.57 -24.24
#